data_AF-A0A7C8D140-F1
#
_entry.id   AF-A0A7C8D140-F1
#
_cell.length_a   1.000
_cell.length_b   1.000
_cell.length_c   1.000
_cell.angle_alpha   90.00
_cell.angle_beta   90.00
_cell.angle_gamma   90.00
#
_symmetry.space_group_name_H-M   'P 1'
#
loop_
_entity.id
_entity.type
_entity.pdbx_description
1 polymer ?
#
loop_
_entity_poly.entity_id
_entity_poly.type
_entity_poly.pdbx_seq_one_letter_code
_entity_poly.pdbx_strand_id
1 'polypeptide(L)'
;AVGHFCQGMGSACTATYGGNAVTVTPDSYWAQQGLPPGVAVWYQAADSDSDNITDASDNCPYISNVGQEDMDGDSIGDVCDPDADEDGILNDDDACDGPAVNWDASVWTDDIDMDGCRD
;
A
#
# COMPACT_ATOMS: atom_id res chain seq x y z
N ALA A 1 28.38 10.85 -1.71
CA ALA A 1 28.51 9.45 -1.26
C ALA A 1 28.22 8.54 -2.44
N VAL A 2 28.97 7.46 -2.63
CA VAL A 2 28.58 6.41 -3.59
C VAL A 2 27.56 5.53 -2.86
N GLY A 3 26.32 5.50 -3.35
CA GLY A 3 25.26 4.67 -2.80
C GLY A 3 25.22 3.32 -3.50
N HIS A 4 25.16 2.24 -2.72
CA HIS A 4 24.84 0.90 -3.22
C HIS A 4 23.47 0.53 -2.66
N PHE A 5 22.56 0.10 -3.54
CA PHE A 5 21.20 -0.25 -3.17
C PHE A 5 21.06 -1.76 -3.05
N CYS A 6 20.34 -2.21 -2.04
CA CYS A 6 19.77 -3.55 -2.05
C CYS A 6 18.27 -3.48 -1.79
N GLN A 7 17.50 -4.18 -2.62
CA GLN A 7 16.06 -4.35 -2.48
C GLN A 7 15.81 -5.65 -1.71
N GLY A 8 14.90 -5.61 -0.74
CA GLY A 8 14.56 -6.77 0.08
C GLY A 8 13.10 -6.75 0.46
N MET A 9 12.41 -7.86 0.23
CA MET A 9 11.00 -8.11 0.57
C MET A 9 10.84 -8.23 2.10
N GLY A 10 10.92 -7.12 2.83
CA GLY A 10 10.77 -7.09 4.30
C GLY A 10 11.88 -7.82 5.08
N SER A 11 12.93 -8.31 4.41
CA SER A 11 14.03 -9.06 5.00
C SER A 11 15.37 -8.35 4.84
N ALA A 12 16.36 -8.75 5.64
CA ALA A 12 17.73 -8.27 5.51
C ALA A 12 18.25 -8.45 4.07
N CYS A 13 18.90 -7.44 3.50
CA CYS A 13 19.54 -7.51 2.19
C CYS A 13 21.04 -7.30 2.28
N THR A 14 21.81 -8.08 1.51
CA THR A 14 23.27 -8.02 1.51
C THR A 14 23.77 -7.33 0.26
N ALA A 15 24.47 -6.21 0.41
CA ALA A 15 25.21 -5.54 -0.65
C ALA A 15 26.72 -5.78 -0.48
N THR A 16 27.47 -5.93 -1.58
CA THR A 16 28.94 -6.07 -1.52
C THR A 16 29.62 -4.80 -1.99
N TYR A 17 30.52 -4.25 -1.17
CA TYR A 17 31.36 -3.09 -1.53
C TYR A 17 32.84 -3.39 -1.26
N GLY A 18 33.69 -3.27 -2.28
CA GLY A 18 35.14 -3.50 -2.15
C GLY A 18 35.50 -4.90 -1.64
N GLY A 19 34.65 -5.90 -1.87
CA GLY A 19 34.82 -7.27 -1.37
C GLY A 19 34.27 -7.53 0.03
N ASN A 20 33.72 -6.53 0.73
CA ASN A 20 33.05 -6.69 2.01
C ASN A 20 31.54 -6.81 1.80
N ALA A 21 30.93 -7.87 2.33
CA ALA A 21 29.49 -8.05 2.36
C ALA A 21 28.90 -7.29 3.55
N VAL A 22 27.95 -6.40 3.26
CA VAL A 22 27.23 -5.55 4.22
C VAL A 22 25.77 -5.95 4.19
N THR A 23 25.24 -6.38 5.32
CA THR A 23 23.83 -6.78 5.44
C THR A 23 23.06 -5.68 6.16
N VAL A 24 22.11 -5.08 5.46
CA VAL A 24 21.19 -4.06 6.01
C VAL A 24 19.84 -4.69 6.29
N THR A 25 19.26 -4.39 7.45
CA THR A 25 17.89 -4.68 7.83
C THR A 25 17.01 -3.44 7.69
N PRO A 26 15.67 -3.56 7.66
CA PRO A 26 14.76 -2.41 7.61
C PRO A 26 15.05 -1.35 8.69
N ASP A 27 15.46 -1.78 9.89
CA ASP A 27 15.77 -0.88 11.02
C ASP A 27 17.22 -0.34 11.02
N SER A 28 18.05 -0.74 10.06
CA SER A 28 19.48 -0.40 10.05
C SER A 28 19.73 0.99 9.44
N TYR A 29 19.26 2.01 10.16
CA TYR A 29 19.58 3.40 9.86
C TYR A 29 21.02 3.72 10.30
N TRP A 30 21.85 4.09 9.33
CA TRP A 30 23.16 4.78 9.42
C TRP A 30 24.30 4.20 10.30
N ALA A 31 24.08 3.14 11.08
CA ALA A 31 25.05 2.71 12.08
C ALA A 31 25.64 1.31 11.80
N GLN A 32 26.98 1.24 11.82
CA GLN A 32 27.82 0.07 12.15
C GLN A 32 28.36 -0.86 11.05
N GLN A 33 28.16 -0.63 9.75
CA GLN A 33 28.56 -1.62 8.73
C GLN A 33 30.06 -1.64 8.35
N GLY A 34 30.95 -0.99 9.13
CA GLY A 34 32.40 -1.00 8.84
C GLY A 34 32.80 -0.36 7.50
N LEU A 35 31.92 0.47 6.92
CA LEU A 35 32.11 1.11 5.64
C LEU A 35 33.12 2.28 5.71
N PRO A 36 33.90 2.53 4.64
CA PRO A 36 34.76 3.72 4.55
C PRO A 36 33.95 5.02 4.70
N PRO A 37 34.57 6.10 5.19
CA PRO A 37 33.92 7.41 5.25
C PRO A 37 33.34 7.83 3.89
N GLY A 38 32.05 8.14 3.86
CA GLY A 38 31.34 8.56 2.64
C GLY A 38 30.71 7.45 1.82
N VAL A 39 30.71 6.20 2.29
CA VAL A 39 29.98 5.08 1.70
C VAL A 39 28.78 4.73 2.58
N ALA A 40 27.61 4.60 1.95
CA ALA A 40 26.38 4.17 2.61
C ALA A 40 25.67 3.11 1.75
N VAL A 41 25.08 2.12 2.42
CA VAL A 41 24.14 1.16 1.82
C VAL A 41 22.76 1.59 2.29
N TRP A 42 21.83 1.75 1.34
CA TRP A 42 20.45 2.13 1.61
C TRP A 42 19.56 0.90 1.45
N TYR A 43 18.65 0.71 2.41
CA TYR A 43 17.55 -0.22 2.28
C TYR A 43 16.42 0.48 1.54
N GLN A 44 15.97 -0.10 0.43
CA GLN A 44 14.73 0.30 -0.22
C GLN A 44 13.70 -0.79 0.06
N ALA A 45 12.63 -0.43 0.75
CA ALA A 45 11.48 -1.32 0.92
C ALA A 45 10.88 -1.66 -0.45
N ALA A 46 10.30 -2.85 -0.56
CA ALA A 46 9.55 -3.20 -1.76
C ALA A 46 8.32 -2.30 -1.90
N ASP A 47 8.04 -1.94 -3.14
CA ASP A 47 6.92 -1.15 -3.61
C ASP A 47 6.64 -1.74 -5.00
N SER A 48 5.74 -2.73 -5.01
CA SER A 48 5.54 -3.65 -6.11
C SER A 48 4.70 -3.04 -7.24
N ASP A 49 3.89 -2.03 -6.95
CA ASP A 49 3.07 -1.30 -7.92
C ASP A 49 3.55 0.13 -8.20
N SER A 50 4.61 0.58 -7.51
CA SER A 50 5.28 1.86 -7.70
C SER A 50 4.44 3.08 -7.34
N ASP A 51 3.61 2.98 -6.32
CA ASP A 51 2.73 4.06 -5.86
C ASP A 51 3.33 4.94 -4.74
N ASN A 52 4.55 4.62 -4.29
CA ASN A 52 5.30 5.23 -3.17
C ASN A 52 4.81 4.84 -1.77
N ILE A 53 3.93 3.86 -1.64
CA ILE A 53 3.65 3.13 -0.42
C ILE A 53 4.43 1.81 -0.49
N THR A 54 4.93 1.37 0.65
CA THR A 54 5.70 0.12 0.69
C THR A 54 4.75 -1.05 0.80
N ASP A 55 5.03 -2.21 0.18
CA ASP A 55 4.20 -3.43 0.24
C ASP A 55 3.78 -3.82 1.67
N ALA A 56 4.56 -3.44 2.69
CA ALA A 56 4.29 -3.73 4.10
C ALA A 56 3.31 -2.77 4.78
N SER A 57 2.94 -1.68 4.13
CA SER A 57 2.04 -0.62 4.62
C SER A 57 1.00 -0.23 3.57
N ASP A 58 0.88 -1.04 2.53
CA ASP A 58 0.00 -0.85 1.39
C ASP A 58 -1.20 -1.78 1.53
N ASN A 59 -2.42 -1.22 1.52
CA ASN A 59 -3.66 -1.98 1.54
C ASN A 59 -3.99 -2.65 0.19
N CYS A 60 -3.26 -2.31 -0.88
CA CYS A 60 -3.31 -2.96 -2.19
C CYS A 60 -1.91 -3.15 -2.82
N PRO A 61 -1.02 -4.03 -2.29
CA PRO A 61 0.41 -4.13 -2.66
C PRO A 61 0.76 -4.38 -4.14
N TYR A 62 -0.23 -4.61 -4.99
CA TYR A 62 -0.05 -4.92 -6.40
C TYR A 62 -0.90 -4.04 -7.33
N ILE A 63 -1.67 -3.09 -6.78
CA ILE A 63 -2.56 -2.19 -7.51
C ILE A 63 -2.42 -0.79 -6.91
N SER A 64 -1.75 0.08 -7.65
CA SER A 64 -1.42 1.43 -7.21
C SER A 64 -2.64 2.22 -6.72
N ASN A 65 -2.60 2.63 -5.46
CA ASN A 65 -3.58 3.49 -4.80
C ASN A 65 -2.91 4.38 -3.74
N VAL A 66 -2.25 5.44 -4.21
CA VAL A 66 -1.53 6.43 -3.38
C VAL A 66 -2.38 7.01 -2.25
N GLY A 67 -3.70 7.09 -2.43
CA GLY A 67 -4.64 7.60 -1.44
C GLY A 67 -4.93 6.63 -0.29
N GLN A 68 -4.68 5.33 -0.50
CA GLN A 68 -4.94 4.24 0.45
C GLN A 68 -6.37 4.31 0.99
N GLU A 69 -7.32 4.64 0.11
CA GLU A 69 -8.74 4.57 0.43
C GLU A 69 -9.12 3.13 0.83
N ASP A 70 -9.89 3.01 1.91
CA ASP A 70 -10.31 1.80 2.61
C ASP A 70 -11.60 2.18 3.36
N MET A 71 -12.71 2.03 2.66
CA MET A 71 -14.01 2.60 3.01
C MET A 71 -14.71 1.85 4.15
N ASP A 72 -14.69 0.53 4.10
CA ASP A 72 -15.27 -0.34 5.13
C ASP A 72 -14.31 -0.57 6.31
N GLY A 73 -13.01 -0.29 6.14
CA GLY A 73 -11.99 -0.39 7.17
C GLY A 73 -11.49 -1.81 7.40
N ASP A 74 -11.61 -2.70 6.41
CA ASP A 74 -11.21 -4.10 6.51
C ASP A 74 -9.70 -4.32 6.25
N SER A 75 -8.98 -3.25 5.88
CA SER A 75 -7.56 -3.20 5.50
C SER A 75 -7.21 -3.70 4.10
N ILE A 76 -8.21 -3.89 3.24
CA ILE A 76 -8.09 -4.05 1.80
C ILE A 76 -8.48 -2.71 1.18
N GLY A 77 -7.66 -2.18 0.28
CA GLY A 77 -7.99 -0.89 -0.32
C GLY A 77 -9.12 -0.98 -1.33
N ASP A 78 -9.91 0.09 -1.47
CA ASP A 78 -11.09 0.15 -2.35
C ASP A 78 -10.80 -0.34 -3.78
N VAL A 79 -9.58 -0.12 -4.29
CA VAL A 79 -9.18 -0.51 -5.66
C VAL A 79 -8.92 -2.02 -5.83
N CYS A 80 -8.72 -2.74 -4.73
CA CYS A 80 -8.44 -4.18 -4.72
C CYS A 80 -9.42 -4.99 -3.86
N ASP A 81 -10.39 -4.31 -3.23
CA ASP A 81 -11.52 -4.91 -2.57
C ASP A 81 -12.60 -5.33 -3.59
N PRO A 82 -13.14 -6.56 -3.53
CA PRO A 82 -14.29 -6.96 -4.34
C PRO A 82 -15.66 -6.35 -3.94
N ASP A 83 -15.79 -5.79 -2.75
CA ASP A 83 -17.01 -5.28 -2.10
C ASP A 83 -16.62 -4.12 -1.14
N ALA A 84 -16.31 -2.95 -1.71
CA ALA A 84 -15.58 -1.88 -1.02
C ALA A 84 -16.35 -1.22 0.15
N ASP A 85 -17.68 -1.36 0.21
CA ASP A 85 -18.53 -0.80 1.26
C ASP A 85 -19.14 -1.85 2.21
N GLU A 86 -18.76 -3.12 2.03
CA GLU A 86 -19.18 -4.30 2.79
C GLU A 86 -20.72 -4.47 2.90
N ASP A 87 -21.48 -4.04 1.88
CA ASP A 87 -22.95 -4.16 1.87
C ASP A 87 -23.46 -5.53 1.40
N GLY A 88 -22.56 -6.35 0.82
CA GLY A 88 -22.82 -7.70 0.35
C GLY A 88 -23.16 -7.79 -1.14
N ILE A 89 -23.08 -6.70 -1.89
CA ILE A 89 -23.17 -6.63 -3.35
C ILE A 89 -21.76 -6.33 -3.89
N LEU A 90 -21.23 -7.20 -4.74
CA LEU A 90 -19.89 -6.99 -5.31
C LEU A 90 -19.85 -5.71 -6.17
N ASN A 91 -18.71 -5.01 -6.18
CA ASN A 91 -18.51 -3.75 -6.92
C ASN A 91 -18.94 -3.82 -8.41
N ASP A 92 -18.75 -4.98 -9.08
CA ASP A 92 -19.17 -5.17 -10.48
C ASP A 92 -20.70 -5.24 -10.67
N ASP A 93 -21.43 -5.56 -9.61
CA ASP A 93 -22.90 -5.70 -9.56
C ASP A 93 -23.55 -4.63 -8.68
N ASP A 94 -22.77 -3.73 -8.09
CA ASP A 94 -23.23 -2.64 -7.24
C ASP A 94 -23.34 -1.32 -8.02
N ALA A 95 -24.52 -0.73 -7.98
CA ALA A 95 -24.75 0.60 -8.57
C ALA A 95 -24.30 1.73 -7.65
N CYS A 96 -23.94 1.38 -6.41
CA CYS A 96 -23.92 2.19 -5.23
C CYS A 96 -22.64 1.99 -4.40
N ASP A 97 -21.50 1.85 -5.07
CA ASP A 97 -20.15 1.56 -4.53
C ASP A 97 -19.50 2.71 -3.72
N GLY A 98 -20.33 3.60 -3.15
CA GLY A 98 -19.95 4.84 -2.51
C GLY A 98 -19.62 4.73 -1.03
N PRO A 99 -19.07 5.81 -0.41
CA PRO A 99 -18.40 5.86 0.91
C PRO A 99 -19.22 5.49 2.16
N ALA A 100 -20.43 4.97 2.02
CA ALA A 100 -21.37 4.80 3.12
C ALA A 100 -21.94 3.38 3.17
N VAL A 101 -21.45 2.59 4.14
CA VAL A 101 -22.02 1.30 4.54
C VAL A 101 -23.56 1.35 4.57
N ASN A 102 -24.23 0.37 3.95
CA ASN A 102 -25.69 0.20 3.86
C ASN A 102 -26.41 1.09 2.80
N TRP A 103 -25.84 1.18 1.60
CA TRP A 103 -26.42 1.83 0.41
C TRP A 103 -27.46 0.98 -0.34
N ASP A 104 -28.27 0.18 0.38
CA ASP A 104 -29.43 -0.51 -0.20
C ASP A 104 -30.42 0.50 -0.82
N ALA A 105 -30.52 0.46 -2.15
CA ALA A 105 -31.39 1.24 -3.05
C ALA A 105 -32.91 1.09 -2.79
N SER A 106 -33.33 0.41 -1.71
CA SER A 106 -34.73 0.13 -1.45
C SER A 106 -35.55 1.30 -0.90
N VAL A 107 -34.95 2.45 -0.53
CA VAL A 107 -35.67 3.57 0.11
C VAL A 107 -35.44 4.93 -0.58
N TRP A 108 -36.31 5.26 -1.53
CA TRP A 108 -36.39 6.52 -2.30
C TRP A 108 -36.47 7.84 -1.51
N THR A 109 -36.61 7.81 -0.19
CA THR A 109 -36.74 9.05 0.61
C THR A 109 -35.40 9.70 0.95
N ASP A 110 -34.32 8.97 0.71
CA ASP A 110 -32.97 9.26 1.21
C ASP A 110 -31.96 9.29 0.03
N ASP A 111 -32.42 9.61 -1.19
CA ASP A 111 -31.65 9.80 -2.43
C ASP A 111 -31.83 11.29 -2.84
N ILE A 112 -30.89 12.13 -2.39
CA ILE A 112 -30.98 13.60 -2.46
C ILE A 112 -30.66 14.13 -3.86
N ASP A 113 -29.87 13.40 -4.65
CA ASP A 113 -29.40 13.83 -5.97
C ASP A 113 -30.00 13.04 -7.17
N MET A 114 -30.81 12.02 -6.89
CA MET A 114 -31.60 11.19 -7.80
C MET A 114 -30.77 10.27 -8.71
N ASP A 115 -29.60 9.80 -8.25
CA ASP A 115 -28.78 8.85 -8.98
C ASP A 115 -29.08 7.37 -8.66
N GLY A 116 -29.99 7.11 -7.70
CA GLY A 116 -30.54 5.77 -7.40
C GLY A 116 -29.96 5.12 -6.15
N CYS A 117 -29.44 5.95 -5.26
CA CYS A 117 -28.34 5.63 -4.37
C CYS A 117 -28.48 6.57 -3.14
N ARG A 118 -28.19 6.09 -1.92
CA ARG A 118 -28.70 6.70 -0.67
C ARG A 118 -27.83 7.84 -0.08
N ASP A 119 -27.84 9.06 -0.60
CA ASP A 119 -27.05 10.19 -0.03
C ASP A 119 -27.80 11.17 0.93
#